data_AF-A0A8K0CTF3-F1
#
_entry.id   AF-A0A8K0CTF3-F1
#
_cell.length_a   1.000
_cell.length_b   1.000
_cell.length_c   1.000
_cell.angle_alpha   90.00
_cell.angle_beta   90.00
_cell.angle_gamma   90.00
#
_symmetry.space_group_name_H-M   'P 1'
#
loop_
_entity.id
_entity.type
_entity.pdbx_description
1 polymer ?
#
loop_
_entity_poly.entity_id
_entity_poly.type
_entity_poly.pdbx_seq_one_letter_code
_entity_poly.pdbx_strand_id
1 'polypeptide(L)' 'DESTICLECTESYADSVPGEQWIQCITCKLWAHSKCARGNLMFFECKHCISDIED' A
#
# COMPACT_ATOMS: atom_id res chain seq x y z
N ASP A 1 -11.48 6.10 -8.55
CA ASP A 1 -11.92 4.74 -8.20
C ASP A 1 -12.22 4.63 -6.72
N GLU A 2 -13.48 4.34 -6.40
CA GLU A 2 -13.94 4.00 -5.05
C GLU A 2 -13.40 2.64 -4.58
N SER A 3 -12.66 1.93 -5.44
CA SER A 3 -12.09 0.61 -5.23
C SER A 3 -10.62 0.64 -4.78
N THR A 4 -10.14 1.74 -4.21
CA THR A 4 -8.76 1.77 -3.69
C THR A 4 -8.73 0.97 -2.39
N ILE A 5 -7.98 -0.13 -2.37
CA ILE A 5 -7.79 -0.98 -1.19
C ILE A 5 -6.33 -0.95 -0.75
N CYS A 6 -6.10 -1.00 0.56
CA CYS A 6 -4.76 -1.11 1.11
C CYS A 6 -4.16 -2.47 0.76
N LEU A 7 -3.01 -2.49 0.08
CA LEU A 7 -2.30 -3.72 -0.29
C LEU A 7 -1.90 -4.61 0.89
N GLU A 8 -1.78 -4.02 2.09
CA GLU A 8 -1.27 -4.70 3.27
C GLU A 8 -2.40 -5.28 4.14
N CYS A 9 -3.42 -4.47 4.45
CA CYS A 9 -4.53 -4.85 5.35
C CYS A 9 -5.88 -5.06 4.65
N THR A 10 -5.97 -4.83 3.34
CA THR A 10 -7.18 -5.02 2.51
C THR A 10 -8.39 -4.15 2.85
N GLU A 11 -8.24 -3.17 3.77
CA GLU A 11 -9.25 -2.13 4.00
C GLU A 11 -9.40 -1.21 2.80
N SER A 12 -10.62 -0.72 2.58
CA SER A 12 -10.91 0.24 1.52
C SER A 12 -10.55 1.67 1.93
N TYR A 13 -10.23 2.49 0.95
CA TYR A 13 -10.05 3.95 1.14
C TYR A 13 -11.33 4.61 1.65
N ALA A 14 -12.50 4.08 1.26
CA ALA A 14 -13.80 4.62 1.68
C ALA A 14 -14.08 4.39 3.17
N ASP A 15 -13.56 3.30 3.74
CA ASP A 15 -13.71 2.94 5.16
C ASP A 15 -12.57 3.48 6.03
N SER A 16 -11.60 4.17 5.43
CA SER A 16 -10.42 4.69 6.12
C SER A 16 -10.77 5.81 7.08
N VAL A 17 -9.96 5.93 8.14
CA VAL A 17 -10.15 7.00 9.11
C VAL A 17 -9.79 8.35 8.44
N PRO A 18 -10.62 9.40 8.61
CA PRO A 18 -10.30 10.72 8.06
C PRO A 18 -8.91 11.21 8.51
N GLY A 19 -8.06 11.54 7.54
CA GLY A 19 -6.69 12.02 7.79
C GLY A 19 -5.59 10.96 7.70
N GLU A 20 -5.94 9.69 7.43
CA GLU A 20 -4.92 8.67 7.18
C GLU A 20 -4.07 8.99 5.95
N GLN A 21 -2.76 8.79 6.10
CA GLN A 21 -1.82 8.92 5.00
C GLN A 21 -1.73 7.60 4.24
N TRP A 22 -1.62 7.75 2.93
CA TRP A 22 -1.50 6.64 1.99
C TRP A 22 -0.22 6.79 1.20
N ILE A 23 0.38 5.66 0.85
CA ILE A 23 1.62 5.59 0.10
C ILE A 23 1.45 4.66 -1.09
N GLN A 24 2.06 5.05 -2.19
CA GLN A 24 1.96 4.32 -3.45
C GLN A 24 3.16 3.39 -3.60
N CYS A 25 2.90 2.12 -3.94
CA CYS A 25 3.92 1.16 -4.28
C CYS A 25 4.68 1.63 -5.53
N ILE A 26 6.01 1.65 -5.47
CA ILE A 26 6.84 2.10 -6.59
C ILE A 26 6.75 1.17 -7.81
N THR A 27 6.42 -0.11 -7.59
CA THR A 27 6.38 -1.16 -8.62
C THR A 27 5.00 -1.25 -9.29
N CYS A 28 3.95 -1.64 -8.54
CA CYS A 28 2.61 -1.82 -9.11
C CYS A 28 1.73 -0.56 -9.14
N LYS A 29 2.20 0.56 -8.57
CA LYS A 29 1.47 1.84 -8.50
C LYS A 29 0.13 1.78 -7.73
N LEU A 30 -0.13 0.71 -7.00
CA LEU A 30 -1.26 0.57 -6.09
C LEU A 30 -0.94 1.17 -4.71
N TRP A 31 -1.95 1.32 -3.86
CA TRP A 31 -1.87 2.11 -2.64
C TRP A 31 -1.93 1.25 -1.36
N ALA A 32 -1.22 1.67 -0.32
CA ALA A 32 -1.34 1.13 1.02
C ALA A 32 -1.40 2.26 2.04
N HIS A 33 -1.98 2.01 3.21
CA HIS A 33 -1.84 2.94 4.32
C HIS A 33 -0.36 3.10 4.68
N SER A 34 0.10 4.33 4.90
CA SER A 34 1.48 4.60 5.36
C SER A 34 1.79 3.90 6.69
N LYS A 35 0.78 3.68 7.54
CA LYS A 35 0.91 2.90 8.80
C LYS A 35 1.12 1.40 8.57
N CYS A 36 0.61 0.88 7.46
CA CYS A 36 0.71 -0.54 7.11
C CYS A 36 1.96 -0.84 6.30
N ALA A 37 2.48 0.16 5.58
CA ALA A 37 3.76 0.06 4.90
C ALA A 37 4.88 -0.22 5.91
N ARG A 38 5.66 -1.27 5.65
CA ARG A 38 6.85 -1.64 6.42
C ARG A 38 8.11 -1.27 5.64
N GLY A 39 9.17 -0.89 6.34
CA GLY A 39 10.45 -0.55 5.72
C GLY A 39 10.59 0.93 5.34
N ASN A 40 11.33 1.21 4.26
CA ASN A 40 11.60 2.57 3.82
C ASN A 40 10.41 3.14 3.02
N LEU A 41 9.71 4.11 3.61
CA LEU A 41 8.57 4.75 2.96
C LEU A 41 8.95 5.48 1.66
N MET A 42 10.19 5.95 1.49
CA MET A 42 10.59 6.63 0.24
C MET A 42 10.60 5.69 -0.97
N PHE A 43 10.78 4.39 -0.72
CA PHE A 43 10.83 3.34 -1.75
C PHE A 43 9.89 2.22 -1.36
N PHE A 44 8.67 2.56 -0.97
CA PHE A 44 7.70 1.56 -0.54
C PHE A 44 7.39 0.59 -1.69
N GLU A 45 7.60 -0.68 -1.41
CA GLU A 45 7.21 -1.80 -2.25
C GLU A 45 6.28 -2.71 -1.44
N CYS A 46 5.16 -3.11 -2.02
CA CYS A 46 4.18 -3.93 -1.30
C CYS A 46 4.62 -5.39 -1.23
N LYS A 47 4.05 -6.15 -0.28
CA LYS A 47 4.35 -7.58 -0.12
C LYS A 47 4.20 -8.42 -1.40
N HIS A 48 3.25 -8.06 -2.28
CA HIS A 48 3.04 -8.77 -3.54
C HIS A 48 4.24 -8.61 -4.48
N CYS A 49 4.72 -7.38 -4.68
CA CYS A 49 5.86 -7.10 -5.54
C CYS A 49 7.18 -7.60 -4.93
N ILE A 50 7.32 -7.55 -3.60
CA ILE A 50 8.50 -8.10 -2.92
C ILE A 50 8.58 -9.61 -3.13
N SER A 51 7.47 -10.33 -3.00
CA SER A 51 7.45 -11.79 -3.21
C SER A 51 7.72 -12.20 -4.66
N ASP A 52 7.41 -11.36 -5.65
CA ASP A 52 7.73 -11.61 -7.07
C ASP A 52 9.22 -11.41 -7.42
N ILE A 53 10.05 -10.91 -6.49
CA ILE A 53 11.50 -10.68 -6.69
C ILE A 53 12.34 -11.92 -6.29
N GLU A 54 11.73 -12.96 -5.72
CA GLU A 54 12.41 -14.22 -5.37
C GLU A 54 12.48 -15.19 -6.57
N ASP A 55 13.31 -14.91 -7.58
CA ASP A 55 13.88 -15.90 -8.52
C ASP A 55 15.21 -15.41 -9.15
#